data_AF-A0A345E7T8-F1
#
_entry.id   AF-A0A345E7T8-F1
#
_cell.length_a   1.000
_cell.length_b   1.000
_cell.length_c   1.000
_cell.angle_alpha   90.00
_cell.angle_beta   90.00
_cell.angle_gamma   90.00
#
_symmetry.space_group_name_H-M   'P 1'
#
loop_
_entity.id
_entity.type
_entity.pdbx_description
1 polymer ?
#
loop_
_entity_poly.entity_id
_entity_poly.type
_entity_poly.pdbx_seq_one_letter_code
_entity_poly.pdbx_strand_id
1 'polypeptide(L)'
;MPRRHIHASSSMLPSLGLPPGSLADIDAAYDYDVETDPPAIEPVEHRIRLDFMAGGAIRYDQLLTNYDSRDRDAAETDPWHHAGRAKPLGMQYAEGTCQRRLTEEARYYESYDDEDTLVDAPAFLAHRLRQARSAADPEAALRSERDRRETWYRTLIPRLNLCSVLKRSSYGTLIDDGSDEMPEDHDLLEYNGFVGVIVLDPDHDPETYARERNLPSRYVVREQDLSSGKVEEGAHSSEYGLDLPAPLLVGEYASGSRYSLLPWSDGLVCSCPFKTGAPWRVMCKHELLASIVLGAQESIFLPVTDGLDIPYRARRFVSPTVASTHTPQLPDDEWS
;
A
#
# COMPACT_ATOMS: atom_id res chain seq x y z
N MET A 1 4.10 7.17 -24.18
CA MET A 1 5.21 7.70 -23.34
C MET A 1 6.33 6.66 -23.26
N PRO A 2 7.61 7.05 -23.15
CA PRO A 2 8.71 6.09 -23.01
C PRO A 2 8.56 5.28 -21.71
N ARG A 3 8.76 3.97 -21.78
CA ARG A 3 8.65 3.02 -20.66
C ARG A 3 10.02 2.51 -20.25
N ARG A 4 10.18 2.18 -18.98
CA ARG A 4 11.40 1.53 -18.48
C ARG A 4 11.18 0.03 -18.37
N HIS A 5 11.91 -0.73 -19.19
CA HIS A 5 11.85 -2.19 -19.16
C HIS A 5 12.80 -2.75 -18.10
N ILE A 6 12.25 -3.51 -17.17
CA ILE A 6 13.01 -4.27 -16.17
C ILE A 6 13.02 -5.74 -16.61
N HIS A 7 14.20 -6.25 -16.89
CA HIS A 7 14.39 -7.63 -17.29
C HIS A 7 14.51 -8.54 -16.06
N ALA A 8 13.90 -9.72 -16.14
CA ALA A 8 14.16 -10.78 -15.18
C ALA A 8 15.52 -11.43 -15.43
N SER A 9 16.01 -12.20 -14.44
CA SER A 9 17.20 -13.03 -14.57
C SER A 9 17.05 -14.09 -15.68
N SER A 10 15.84 -14.63 -15.82
CA SER A 10 15.48 -15.63 -16.83
C SER A 10 15.04 -14.98 -18.15
N SER A 11 15.63 -15.41 -19.26
CA SER A 11 15.22 -14.99 -20.61
C SER A 11 13.86 -15.55 -21.05
N MET A 12 13.27 -16.47 -20.27
CA MET A 12 11.94 -17.03 -20.55
C MET A 12 10.81 -16.13 -20.06
N LEU A 13 11.10 -15.18 -19.18
CA LEU A 13 10.10 -14.25 -18.65
C LEU A 13 10.02 -13.00 -19.54
N PRO A 14 8.81 -12.46 -19.79
CA PRO A 14 8.68 -11.15 -20.41
C PRO A 14 9.34 -10.05 -19.55
N SER A 15 9.74 -8.95 -20.18
CA SER A 15 10.19 -7.77 -19.42
C SER A 15 9.01 -7.14 -18.68
N LEU A 16 9.23 -6.62 -17.47
CA LEU A 16 8.28 -5.75 -16.81
C LEU A 16 8.43 -4.32 -17.37
N GLY A 17 7.44 -3.87 -18.14
CA GLY A 17 7.38 -2.50 -18.64
C GLY A 17 6.76 -1.57 -17.61
N LEU A 18 7.57 -0.70 -17.00
CA LEU A 18 7.10 0.30 -16.04
C LEU A 18 6.74 1.61 -16.75
N PRO A 19 5.50 2.11 -16.59
CA PRO A 19 5.15 3.46 -17.03
C PRO A 19 5.86 4.52 -16.17
N PRO A 20 5.94 5.77 -16.66
CA PRO A 20 6.61 6.86 -15.95
C PRO A 20 6.18 7.03 -14.48
N GLY A 21 4.87 6.98 -14.18
CA GLY A 21 4.34 7.13 -12.82
C GLY A 21 4.71 6.00 -11.84
N SER A 22 5.17 4.85 -12.35
CA SER A 22 5.68 3.73 -11.54
C SER A 22 7.15 3.90 -11.12
N LEU A 23 7.88 4.86 -11.71
CA LEU A 23 9.30 5.09 -11.44
C LEU A 23 9.50 5.83 -10.11
N ALA A 24 10.77 5.91 -9.69
CA ALA A 24 11.15 6.75 -8.56
C ALA A 24 11.06 8.21 -8.98
N ASP A 25 10.70 9.11 -8.07
CA ASP A 25 10.70 10.57 -8.31
C ASP A 25 12.05 11.12 -8.79
N ILE A 26 13.15 10.50 -8.37
CA ILE A 26 14.52 10.82 -8.80
C ILE A 26 14.90 10.30 -10.21
N ASP A 27 14.06 9.45 -10.82
CA ASP A 27 14.32 8.93 -12.17
C ASP A 27 14.06 10.03 -13.21
N ALA A 28 15.00 10.24 -14.14
CA ALA A 28 14.85 11.27 -15.18
C ALA A 28 13.67 11.03 -16.13
N ALA A 29 13.15 9.79 -16.19
CA ALA A 29 11.97 9.44 -16.96
C ALA A 29 10.69 9.39 -16.10
N TYR A 30 10.76 9.73 -14.81
CA TYR A 30 9.59 9.86 -13.96
C TYR A 30 8.72 11.01 -14.44
N ASP A 31 7.45 10.70 -14.61
CA ASP A 31 6.39 11.63 -14.97
C ASP A 31 5.11 11.08 -14.36
N TYR A 32 4.43 11.88 -13.56
CA TYR A 32 3.22 11.49 -12.86
C TYR A 32 2.18 12.60 -12.98
N ASP A 33 1.01 12.25 -13.51
CA ASP A 33 -0.11 13.16 -13.68
C ASP A 33 -1.28 12.76 -12.76
N VAL A 34 -1.54 13.58 -11.74
CA VAL A 34 -2.62 13.36 -10.76
C VAL A 34 -4.01 13.28 -11.41
N GLU A 35 -4.20 13.84 -12.61
CA GLU A 35 -5.51 13.84 -13.29
C GLU A 35 -5.76 12.56 -14.09
N THR A 36 -4.71 11.93 -14.64
CA THR A 36 -4.84 10.78 -15.55
C THR A 36 -4.32 9.48 -14.98
N ASP A 37 -3.32 9.54 -14.11
CA ASP A 37 -2.70 8.37 -13.52
C ASP A 37 -3.44 7.95 -12.24
N PRO A 38 -3.36 6.65 -11.84
CA PRO A 38 -3.84 6.22 -10.54
C PRO A 38 -3.21 7.02 -9.39
N PRO A 39 -3.87 7.10 -8.22
CA PRO A 39 -3.30 7.79 -7.07
C PRO A 39 -1.88 7.30 -6.76
N ALA A 40 -0.93 8.23 -6.68
CA ALA A 40 0.42 7.90 -6.27
C ALA A 40 0.43 7.29 -4.87
N ILE A 41 1.36 6.37 -4.60
CA ILE A 41 1.65 5.94 -3.23
C ILE A 41 2.26 7.15 -2.50
N GLU A 42 1.48 7.79 -1.63
CA GLU A 42 1.97 8.98 -0.96
C GLU A 42 3.08 8.63 0.05
N PRO A 43 3.99 9.58 0.35
CA PRO A 43 5.03 9.38 1.34
C PRO A 43 4.54 8.93 2.73
N VAL A 44 3.29 9.21 3.11
CA VAL A 44 2.69 8.71 4.36
C VAL A 44 2.38 7.22 4.29
N GLU A 45 1.99 6.68 3.13
CA GLU A 45 1.68 5.26 2.96
C GLU A 45 2.93 4.40 3.13
N HIS A 46 4.04 4.81 2.50
CA HIS A 46 5.34 4.16 2.68
C HIS A 46 5.79 4.18 4.15
N ARG A 47 5.64 5.33 4.84
CA ARG A 47 6.01 5.45 6.26
C ARG A 47 5.15 4.57 7.17
N ILE A 48 3.83 4.51 6.95
CA ILE A 48 2.94 3.64 7.73
C ILE A 48 3.29 2.16 7.51
N ARG A 49 3.64 1.74 6.29
CA ARG A 49 4.15 0.38 6.03
C ARG A 49 5.42 0.10 6.84
N LEU A 50 6.36 1.05 6.85
CA LEU A 50 7.59 0.95 7.65
C LEU A 50 7.32 0.97 9.16
N ASP A 51 6.31 1.69 9.62
CA ASP A 51 5.87 1.69 11.02
C ASP A 51 5.39 0.30 11.45
N PHE A 52 4.63 -0.40 10.60
CA PHE A 52 4.23 -1.79 10.85
C PHE A 52 5.39 -2.79 10.70
N MET A 53 6.32 -2.57 9.77
CA MET A 53 7.55 -3.36 9.69
C MET A 53 8.34 -3.28 11.01
N ALA A 54 8.51 -2.08 11.56
CA ALA A 54 9.23 -1.88 12.82
C ALA A 54 8.42 -2.26 14.07
N GLY A 55 7.09 -2.28 13.97
CA GLY A 55 6.19 -2.66 15.04
C GLY A 55 6.19 -4.15 15.38
N GLY A 56 6.70 -4.99 14.46
CA GLY A 56 6.75 -6.44 14.62
C GLY A 56 5.39 -7.11 14.50
N ALA A 57 5.38 -8.44 14.68
CA ALA A 57 4.19 -9.27 14.53
C ALA A 57 3.01 -8.83 15.42
N ILE A 58 1.79 -9.03 14.93
CA ILE A 58 0.55 -8.66 15.62
C ILE A 58 -0.14 -9.94 16.08
N ARG A 59 -0.38 -10.04 17.38
CA ARG A 59 -1.07 -11.18 17.97
C ARG A 59 -2.59 -11.07 17.82
N TYR A 60 -3.26 -12.22 17.80
CA TYR A 60 -4.71 -12.29 17.65
C TYR A 60 -5.49 -11.64 18.83
N ASP A 61 -4.90 -11.63 20.03
CA ASP A 61 -5.44 -10.95 21.22
C ASP A 61 -5.36 -9.42 21.14
N GLN A 62 -4.47 -8.87 20.30
CA GLN A 62 -4.36 -7.42 20.05
C GLN A 62 -5.40 -6.93 19.04
N LEU A 63 -6.08 -7.81 18.29
CA LEU A 63 -7.04 -7.40 17.27
C LEU A 63 -8.40 -7.00 17.86
N LEU A 64 -9.02 -5.98 17.24
CA LEU A 64 -10.34 -5.49 17.61
C LEU A 64 -11.44 -6.47 17.14
N THR A 65 -12.50 -6.62 17.94
CA THR A 65 -13.66 -7.48 17.59
C THR A 65 -14.85 -6.68 17.07
N ASN A 66 -15.37 -5.74 17.88
CA ASN A 66 -16.63 -5.03 17.63
C ASN A 66 -16.44 -3.54 17.31
N TYR A 67 -15.33 -3.17 16.68
CA TYR A 67 -15.08 -1.77 16.35
C TYR A 67 -15.94 -1.34 15.15
N ASP A 68 -16.92 -0.46 15.37
CA ASP A 68 -17.60 0.25 14.28
C ASP A 68 -16.89 1.58 14.00
N SER A 69 -16.26 1.67 12.83
CA SER A 69 -15.53 2.86 12.40
C SER A 69 -16.45 4.05 12.08
N ARG A 70 -17.77 3.84 12.07
CA ARG A 70 -18.78 4.86 11.76
C ARG A 70 -19.45 5.43 13.01
N ASP A 71 -19.22 4.84 14.18
CA ASP A 71 -19.75 5.35 15.43
C ASP A 71 -18.98 6.62 15.85
N ARG A 72 -19.70 7.74 15.98
CA ARG A 72 -19.13 9.04 16.34
C ARG A 72 -18.70 9.09 17.81
N ASP A 73 -19.31 8.29 18.68
CA ASP A 73 -18.99 8.27 20.12
C ASP A 73 -17.70 7.47 20.40
N ALA A 74 -17.25 6.65 19.44
CA ALA A 74 -15.93 6.00 19.47
C ALA A 74 -14.76 6.96 19.18
N ALA A 75 -15.02 8.26 18.96
CA ALA A 75 -14.02 9.24 18.54
C ALA A 75 -13.10 9.73 19.66
N GLU A 76 -13.53 9.66 20.93
CA GLU A 76 -12.79 10.27 22.05
C GLU A 76 -11.86 9.31 22.80
N THR A 77 -12.08 7.99 22.72
CA THR A 77 -11.27 7.00 23.47
C THR A 77 -10.54 6.04 22.55
N ASP A 78 -9.29 5.72 22.89
CA ASP A 78 -8.50 4.71 22.18
C ASP A 78 -9.25 3.35 22.12
N PRO A 79 -9.56 2.80 20.91
CA PRO A 79 -10.33 1.57 20.77
C PRO A 79 -9.72 0.37 21.49
N TRP A 80 -8.39 0.31 21.59
CA TRP A 80 -7.69 -0.75 22.32
C TRP A 80 -7.86 -0.61 23.83
N HIS A 81 -7.73 0.60 24.36
CA HIS A 81 -7.99 0.88 25.76
C HIS A 81 -9.43 0.53 26.16
N HIS A 82 -10.41 0.96 25.36
CA HIS A 82 -11.82 0.62 25.59
C HIS A 82 -12.08 -0.90 25.54
N ALA A 83 -11.40 -1.60 24.62
CA ALA A 83 -11.51 -3.05 24.50
C ALA A 83 -10.71 -3.83 25.57
N GLY A 84 -9.94 -3.15 26.43
CA GLY A 84 -9.05 -3.80 27.40
C GLY A 84 -7.92 -4.60 26.75
N ARG A 85 -7.42 -4.16 25.59
CA ARG A 85 -6.41 -4.86 24.77
C ARG A 85 -5.14 -4.02 24.64
N ALA A 86 -4.02 -4.70 24.44
CA ALA A 86 -2.77 -4.02 24.06
C ALA A 86 -2.85 -3.54 22.60
N LYS A 87 -2.54 -2.26 22.37
CA LYS A 87 -2.44 -1.69 21.02
C LYS A 87 -1.17 -2.20 20.32
N PRO A 88 -1.24 -2.70 19.07
CA PRO A 88 -0.06 -3.05 18.29
C PRO A 88 0.94 -1.90 18.21
N LEU A 89 2.24 -2.18 18.34
CA LEU A 89 3.27 -1.15 18.33
C LEU A 89 3.32 -0.40 16.99
N GLY A 90 3.16 -1.12 15.88
CA GLY A 90 3.06 -0.50 14.54
C GLY A 90 1.90 0.48 14.40
N MET A 91 0.77 0.23 15.09
CA MET A 91 -0.36 1.18 15.13
C MET A 91 0.02 2.47 15.89
N GLN A 92 0.75 2.36 17.01
CA GLN A 92 1.22 3.53 17.76
C GLN A 92 2.18 4.38 16.93
N TYR A 93 3.12 3.75 16.23
CA TYR A 93 4.03 4.44 15.31
C TYR A 93 3.27 5.11 14.16
N ALA A 94 2.27 4.44 13.58
CA ALA A 94 1.45 4.99 12.51
C ALA A 94 0.63 6.21 12.97
N GLU A 95 0.10 6.21 14.19
CA GLU A 95 -0.55 7.39 14.81
C GLU A 95 0.45 8.55 14.94
N GLY A 96 1.66 8.28 15.43
CA GLY A 96 2.72 9.30 15.50
C GLY A 96 3.13 9.83 14.13
N THR A 97 3.21 8.96 13.11
CA THR A 97 3.47 9.36 11.73
C THR A 97 2.39 10.27 11.19
N CYS A 98 1.11 9.99 11.45
CA CYS A 98 0.00 10.86 11.03
C CYS A 98 0.11 12.25 11.68
N GLN A 99 0.43 12.32 12.98
CA GLN A 99 0.62 13.59 13.69
C GLN A 99 1.78 14.40 13.11
N ARG A 100 2.95 13.77 12.94
CA ARG A 100 4.12 14.45 12.36
C ARG A 100 3.85 14.93 10.94
N ARG A 101 3.18 14.12 10.12
CA ARG A 101 2.81 14.50 8.75
C ARG A 101 1.91 15.73 8.72
N LEU A 102 0.97 15.81 9.64
CA LEU A 102 0.13 17.00 9.75
C LEU A 102 0.96 18.27 10.01
N THR A 103 1.95 18.20 10.90
CA THR A 103 2.85 19.32 11.18
C THR A 103 3.80 19.62 10.02
N GLU A 104 4.41 18.59 9.42
CA GLU A 104 5.34 18.71 8.29
C GLU A 104 4.67 19.35 7.07
N GLU A 105 3.42 18.99 6.78
CA GLU A 105 2.69 19.49 5.62
C GLU A 105 2.13 20.92 5.81
N ALA A 106 2.08 21.44 7.04
CA ALA A 106 1.55 22.77 7.34
C ALA A 106 2.25 23.88 6.53
N ARG A 107 3.58 23.75 6.33
CA ARG A 107 4.39 24.71 5.57
C ARG A 107 3.92 24.90 4.12
N TYR A 108 3.36 23.86 3.49
CA TYR A 108 2.91 23.94 2.10
C TYR A 108 1.63 24.77 1.95
N TYR A 109 0.81 24.85 3.00
CA TYR A 109 -0.36 25.73 3.01
C TYR A 109 0.02 27.20 3.19
N GLU A 110 1.12 27.48 3.89
CA GLU A 110 1.64 28.83 4.11
C GLU A 110 2.32 29.39 2.85
N SER A 111 3.00 28.53 2.09
CA SER A 111 3.72 28.87 0.86
C SER A 111 3.07 28.26 -0.40
N TYR A 112 1.73 28.19 -0.45
CA TYR A 112 0.99 27.51 -1.53
C TYR A 112 1.14 28.20 -2.90
N ASP A 113 1.60 29.44 -2.94
CA ASP A 113 1.85 30.22 -4.15
C ASP A 113 3.26 30.04 -4.71
N ASP A 114 4.19 29.49 -3.92
CA ASP A 114 5.57 29.21 -4.31
C ASP A 114 5.72 27.82 -4.94
N GLU A 115 5.93 27.77 -6.26
CA GLU A 115 6.11 26.50 -6.97
C GLU A 115 7.37 25.74 -6.53
N ASP A 116 8.44 26.43 -6.15
CA ASP A 116 9.67 25.76 -5.71
C ASP A 116 9.41 24.97 -4.41
N THR A 117 8.59 25.53 -3.51
CA THR A 117 8.13 24.83 -2.31
C THR A 117 7.18 23.66 -2.63
N LEU A 118 6.32 23.78 -3.64
CA LEU A 118 5.38 22.72 -4.03
C LEU A 118 6.03 21.53 -4.74
N VAL A 119 7.23 21.68 -5.30
CA VAL A 119 8.00 20.55 -5.87
C VAL A 119 8.31 19.50 -4.79
N ASP A 120 8.54 19.95 -3.55
CA ASP A 120 8.85 19.07 -2.42
C ASP A 120 7.59 18.53 -1.71
N ALA A 121 6.39 18.94 -2.11
CA ALA A 121 5.14 18.47 -1.52
C ALA A 121 4.73 17.11 -2.10
N PRO A 122 4.01 16.26 -1.33
CA PRO A 122 3.38 15.07 -1.89
C PRO A 122 2.56 15.41 -3.15
N ALA A 123 2.71 14.63 -4.22
CA ALA A 123 2.16 14.98 -5.53
C ALA A 123 0.66 15.30 -5.50
N PHE A 124 -0.12 14.51 -4.74
CA PHE A 124 -1.54 14.77 -4.53
C PHE A 124 -1.77 16.12 -3.84
N LEU A 125 -1.09 16.38 -2.72
CA LEU A 125 -1.19 17.67 -2.00
C LEU A 125 -0.78 18.84 -2.91
N ALA A 126 0.36 18.75 -3.61
CA ALA A 126 0.84 19.77 -4.52
C ALA A 126 -0.22 20.13 -5.58
N HIS A 127 -0.82 19.12 -6.21
CA HIS A 127 -1.89 19.30 -7.18
C HIS A 127 -3.11 19.99 -6.55
N ARG A 128 -3.55 19.57 -5.36
CA ARG A 128 -4.68 20.19 -4.66
C ARG A 128 -4.43 21.64 -4.27
N LEU A 129 -3.21 21.98 -3.88
CA LEU A 129 -2.81 23.36 -3.58
C LEU A 129 -2.79 24.23 -4.84
N ARG A 130 -2.32 23.70 -5.98
CA ARG A 130 -2.43 24.38 -7.29
C ARG A 130 -3.87 24.61 -7.72
N GLN A 131 -4.76 23.63 -7.49
CA GLN A 131 -6.20 23.78 -7.74
C GLN A 131 -6.81 24.86 -6.83
N ALA A 132 -6.48 24.85 -5.54
CA ALA A 132 -6.95 25.85 -4.59
C ALA A 132 -6.47 27.26 -4.97
N ARG A 133 -5.20 27.42 -5.37
CA ARG A 133 -4.65 28.69 -5.88
C ARG A 133 -5.41 29.23 -7.09
N SER A 134 -5.89 28.34 -7.94
CA SER A 134 -6.58 28.68 -9.19
C SER A 134 -8.10 28.86 -9.03
N ALA A 135 -8.63 28.67 -7.81
CA ALA A 135 -10.05 28.80 -7.51
C ALA A 135 -10.50 30.27 -7.50
N ALA A 136 -11.82 30.48 -7.61
CA ALA A 136 -12.41 31.82 -7.53
C ALA A 136 -12.20 32.50 -6.15
N ASP A 137 -12.12 31.70 -5.09
CA ASP A 137 -11.77 32.12 -3.73
C ASP A 137 -10.66 31.20 -3.20
N PRO A 138 -9.37 31.55 -3.43
CA PRO A 138 -8.24 30.72 -3.02
C PRO A 138 -8.16 30.49 -1.51
N GLU A 139 -8.47 31.51 -0.70
CA GLU A 139 -8.39 31.39 0.77
C GLU A 139 -9.42 30.41 1.33
N ALA A 140 -10.65 30.42 0.81
CA ALA A 140 -11.64 29.42 1.18
C ALA A 140 -11.27 28.01 0.69
N ALA A 141 -10.73 27.89 -0.53
CA ALA A 141 -10.32 26.60 -1.08
C ALA A 141 -9.16 25.97 -0.30
N LEU A 142 -8.16 26.78 0.11
CA LEU A 142 -7.04 26.33 0.93
C LEU A 142 -7.48 25.87 2.31
N ARG A 143 -8.36 26.64 2.98
CA ARG A 143 -8.91 26.24 4.28
C ARG A 143 -9.64 24.90 4.19
N SER A 144 -10.47 24.72 3.15
CA SER A 144 -11.17 23.47 2.90
C SER A 144 -10.23 22.30 2.66
N GLU A 145 -9.15 22.48 1.88
CA GLU A 145 -8.17 21.42 1.65
C GLU A 145 -7.35 21.10 2.92
N ARG A 146 -7.02 22.13 3.72
CA ARG A 146 -6.37 21.95 5.02
C ARG A 146 -7.24 21.14 5.97
N ASP A 147 -8.52 21.52 6.12
CA ASP A 147 -9.48 20.81 6.97
C ASP A 147 -9.65 19.35 6.51
N ARG A 148 -9.69 19.12 5.20
CA ARG A 148 -9.76 17.78 4.61
C ARG A 148 -8.52 16.96 4.95
N ARG A 149 -7.32 17.51 4.79
CA ARG A 149 -6.05 16.81 5.08
C ARG A 149 -5.85 16.57 6.57
N GLU A 150 -6.24 17.53 7.42
CA GLU A 150 -6.34 17.36 8.88
C GLU A 150 -7.28 16.19 9.24
N THR A 151 -8.44 16.11 8.58
CA THR A 151 -9.40 15.01 8.77
C THR A 151 -8.80 13.66 8.37
N TRP A 152 -7.97 13.61 7.33
CA TRP A 152 -7.28 12.37 6.93
C TRP A 152 -6.38 11.86 8.04
N TYR A 153 -5.49 12.71 8.55
CA TYR A 153 -4.49 12.31 9.54
C TYR A 153 -5.04 12.09 10.94
N ARG A 154 -6.02 12.89 11.37
CA ARG A 154 -6.61 12.76 12.71
C ARG A 154 -7.64 11.64 12.80
N THR A 155 -8.35 11.38 11.71
CA THR A 155 -9.55 10.53 11.75
C THR A 155 -9.52 9.42 10.72
N LEU A 156 -9.49 9.74 9.42
CA LEU A 156 -9.79 8.73 8.39
C LEU A 156 -8.72 7.64 8.31
N ILE A 157 -7.43 8.01 8.36
CA ILE A 157 -6.33 7.04 8.29
C ILE A 157 -6.30 6.19 9.58
N PRO A 158 -6.13 6.75 10.79
CA PRO A 158 -5.99 5.90 11.98
C PRO A 158 -7.28 5.15 12.33
N ARG A 159 -8.44 5.81 12.26
CA ARG A 159 -9.71 5.27 12.77
C ARG A 159 -10.48 4.51 11.70
N LEU A 160 -10.67 5.07 10.50
CA LEU A 160 -11.51 4.40 9.50
C LEU A 160 -10.72 3.38 8.68
N ASN A 161 -9.43 3.62 8.39
CA ASN A 161 -8.60 2.68 7.65
C ASN A 161 -7.91 1.67 8.58
N LEU A 162 -6.96 2.09 9.42
CA LEU A 162 -6.10 1.17 10.15
C LEU A 162 -6.86 0.34 11.20
N CYS A 163 -7.75 0.94 12.00
CA CYS A 163 -8.58 0.15 12.93
C CYS A 163 -9.53 -0.82 12.20
N SER A 164 -9.94 -0.54 10.96
CA SER A 164 -10.75 -1.49 10.17
C SER A 164 -9.91 -2.66 9.64
N VAL A 165 -8.64 -2.43 9.36
CA VAL A 165 -7.69 -3.49 9.00
C VAL A 165 -7.38 -4.36 10.23
N LEU A 166 -7.15 -3.74 11.39
CA LEU A 166 -6.77 -4.39 12.65
C LEU A 166 -7.95 -5.03 13.41
N LYS A 167 -8.82 -5.73 12.67
CA LYS A 167 -9.94 -6.51 13.22
C LYS A 167 -9.68 -7.99 13.10
N ARG A 168 -10.25 -8.76 14.02
CA ARG A 168 -10.31 -10.24 13.95
C ARG A 168 -11.00 -10.71 12.66
N SER A 169 -12.06 -10.02 12.25
CA SER A 169 -12.78 -10.28 11.00
C SER A 169 -12.07 -9.79 9.73
N SER A 170 -10.90 -9.14 9.86
CA SER A 170 -10.12 -8.58 8.75
C SER A 170 -8.71 -9.18 8.73
N TYR A 171 -7.70 -8.52 9.31
CA TYR A 171 -6.35 -9.07 9.39
C TYR A 171 -6.30 -10.40 10.16
N GLY A 172 -7.18 -10.58 11.16
CA GLY A 172 -7.28 -11.83 11.90
C GLY A 172 -7.69 -13.05 11.07
N THR A 173 -8.17 -12.86 9.83
CA THR A 173 -8.43 -13.99 8.91
C THR A 173 -7.16 -14.49 8.21
N LEU A 174 -6.02 -13.83 8.41
CA LEU A 174 -4.73 -14.15 7.79
C LEU A 174 -3.75 -14.79 8.77
N ILE A 175 -4.08 -14.82 10.06
CA ILE A 175 -3.24 -15.34 11.14
C ILE A 175 -4.04 -16.36 11.95
N ASP A 176 -3.36 -17.32 12.57
CA ASP A 176 -4.00 -18.35 13.38
C ASP A 176 -4.61 -17.76 14.68
N ASP A 177 -5.74 -18.32 15.13
CA ASP A 177 -6.41 -17.95 16.39
C ASP A 177 -5.93 -18.78 17.59
N GLY A 178 -5.04 -19.75 17.35
CA GLY A 178 -4.69 -20.83 18.27
C GLY A 178 -3.57 -20.60 19.29
N SER A 179 -2.78 -19.52 19.24
CA SER A 179 -1.68 -19.31 20.20
C SER A 179 -1.60 -17.89 20.78
N ASP A 180 -1.28 -17.81 22.08
CA ASP A 180 -0.85 -16.58 22.77
C ASP A 180 0.62 -16.22 22.43
N GLU A 181 1.27 -17.04 21.61
CA GLU A 181 2.66 -16.85 21.19
C GLU A 181 2.74 -15.84 20.03
N MET A 182 3.87 -15.16 19.91
CA MET A 182 4.10 -14.25 18.78
C MET A 182 4.20 -15.08 17.50
N PRO A 183 3.41 -14.79 16.45
CA PRO A 183 3.54 -15.51 15.18
C PRO A 183 4.96 -15.33 14.65
N GLU A 184 5.66 -16.43 14.36
CA GLU A 184 6.91 -16.36 13.60
C GLU A 184 6.59 -16.14 12.11
N ASP A 185 7.55 -15.62 11.35
CA ASP A 185 7.38 -15.39 9.90
C ASP A 185 6.99 -16.65 9.14
N HIS A 186 7.51 -17.79 9.58
CA HIS A 186 7.20 -19.06 8.96
C HIS A 186 5.72 -19.41 9.11
N ASP A 187 5.11 -19.07 10.25
CA ASP A 187 3.70 -19.35 10.56
C ASP A 187 2.78 -18.48 9.69
N LEU A 188 3.16 -17.22 9.47
CA LEU A 188 2.40 -16.30 8.60
C LEU A 188 2.43 -16.74 7.14
N LEU A 189 3.53 -17.34 6.68
CA LEU A 189 3.71 -17.82 5.31
C LEU A 189 3.35 -19.30 5.11
N GLU A 190 2.84 -19.98 6.15
CA GLU A 190 2.34 -21.35 6.02
C GLU A 190 1.03 -21.39 5.23
N TYR A 191 0.13 -20.44 5.51
CA TYR A 191 -1.20 -20.35 4.90
C TYR A 191 -1.37 -19.15 3.97
N ASN A 192 -0.35 -18.30 3.86
CA ASN A 192 -0.30 -17.19 2.93
C ASN A 192 1.01 -17.25 2.13
N GLY A 193 1.04 -16.65 0.95
CA GLY A 193 2.22 -16.70 0.10
C GLY A 193 2.33 -15.51 -0.84
N PHE A 194 3.54 -15.28 -1.31
CA PHE A 194 3.85 -14.30 -2.35
C PHE A 194 4.41 -15.06 -3.55
N VAL A 195 3.55 -15.28 -4.54
CA VAL A 195 3.82 -16.17 -5.67
C VAL A 195 4.23 -15.35 -6.89
N GLY A 196 5.38 -15.67 -7.46
CA GLY A 196 5.82 -15.07 -8.72
C GLY A 196 5.06 -15.66 -9.90
N VAL A 197 4.35 -14.84 -10.66
CA VAL A 197 3.51 -15.28 -11.78
C VAL A 197 3.69 -14.41 -13.02
N ILE A 198 3.27 -14.94 -14.18
CA ILE A 198 2.97 -14.13 -15.36
C ILE A 198 1.48 -13.86 -15.39
N VAL A 199 1.12 -12.58 -15.32
CA VAL A 199 -0.25 -12.12 -15.52
C VAL A 199 -0.46 -11.80 -16.99
N LEU A 200 -1.51 -12.37 -17.57
CA LEU A 200 -1.91 -12.20 -18.97
C LEU A 200 -3.19 -11.36 -19.08
N ASP A 201 -3.34 -10.72 -20.24
CA ASP A 201 -4.64 -10.16 -20.66
C ASP A 201 -5.73 -11.25 -20.72
N PRO A 202 -7.01 -10.87 -20.57
CA PRO A 202 -8.16 -11.76 -20.68
C PRO A 202 -8.17 -12.61 -21.97
N ASP A 203 -7.69 -12.04 -23.08
CA ASP A 203 -7.76 -12.65 -24.41
C ASP A 203 -6.70 -13.74 -24.65
N HIS A 204 -5.71 -13.88 -23.76
CA HIS A 204 -4.63 -14.84 -23.93
C HIS A 204 -4.91 -16.16 -23.20
N ASP A 205 -4.55 -17.29 -23.81
CA ASP A 205 -4.65 -18.61 -23.20
C ASP A 205 -3.41 -18.94 -22.34
N PRO A 206 -3.56 -19.15 -21.02
CA PRO A 206 -2.42 -19.44 -20.14
C PRO A 206 -1.62 -20.68 -20.53
N GLU A 207 -2.31 -21.76 -20.90
CA GLU A 207 -1.67 -23.03 -21.26
C GLU A 207 -0.84 -22.90 -22.54
N THR A 208 -1.35 -22.19 -23.53
CA THR A 208 -0.63 -21.91 -24.78
C THR A 208 0.57 -21.00 -24.55
N TYR A 209 0.39 -19.91 -23.81
CA TYR A 209 1.49 -19.00 -23.47
C TYR A 209 2.61 -19.72 -22.69
N ALA A 210 2.24 -20.53 -21.71
CA ALA A 210 3.17 -21.28 -20.89
C ALA A 210 3.99 -22.28 -21.73
N ARG A 211 3.32 -23.03 -22.61
CA ARG A 211 3.96 -24.00 -23.51
C ARG A 211 4.95 -23.34 -24.47
N GLU A 212 4.57 -22.20 -25.06
CA GLU A 212 5.42 -21.47 -26.00
C GLU A 212 6.70 -20.91 -25.36
N ARG A 213 6.65 -20.59 -24.06
CA ARG A 213 7.79 -20.06 -23.30
C ARG A 213 8.45 -21.07 -22.35
N ASN A 214 8.05 -22.34 -22.40
CA ASN A 214 8.55 -23.40 -21.52
C ASN A 214 8.43 -23.01 -20.02
N LEU A 215 7.29 -22.42 -19.64
CA LEU A 215 6.95 -22.04 -18.27
C LEU A 215 5.97 -23.06 -17.66
N PRO A 216 5.97 -23.26 -16.32
CA PRO A 216 4.93 -24.04 -15.66
C PRO A 216 3.57 -23.30 -15.77
N SER A 217 2.56 -23.94 -16.37
CA SER A 217 1.27 -23.29 -16.64
C SER A 217 0.56 -22.80 -15.38
N ARG A 218 0.78 -23.46 -14.24
CA ARG A 218 0.21 -23.04 -12.93
C ARG A 218 0.64 -21.63 -12.48
N TYR A 219 1.74 -21.09 -12.99
CA TYR A 219 2.23 -19.73 -12.69
C TYR A 219 1.95 -18.73 -13.83
N VAL A 220 1.12 -19.12 -14.79
CA VAL A 220 0.64 -18.24 -15.85
C VAL A 220 -0.86 -18.10 -15.64
N VAL A 221 -1.34 -16.88 -15.40
CA VAL A 221 -2.72 -16.62 -15.00
C VAL A 221 -3.30 -15.47 -15.81
N ARG A 222 -4.61 -15.51 -16.11
CA ARG A 222 -5.29 -14.31 -16.64
C ARG A 222 -5.59 -13.37 -15.48
N GLU A 223 -5.51 -12.08 -15.74
CA GLU A 223 -5.84 -11.07 -14.73
C GLU A 223 -7.27 -11.25 -14.19
N GLN A 224 -8.24 -11.57 -15.04
CA GLN A 224 -9.64 -11.80 -14.65
C GLN A 224 -9.84 -12.99 -13.68
N ASP A 225 -8.88 -13.92 -13.63
CA ASP A 225 -8.96 -15.10 -12.75
C ASP A 225 -8.52 -14.76 -11.31
N LEU A 226 -7.84 -13.62 -11.12
CA LEU A 226 -7.45 -13.07 -9.82
C LEU A 226 -8.67 -12.49 -9.09
N SER A 227 -8.58 -12.36 -7.76
CA SER A 227 -9.67 -11.84 -6.94
C SER A 227 -10.02 -10.38 -7.25
N SER A 228 -9.08 -9.57 -7.74
CA SER A 228 -9.39 -8.20 -8.19
C SER A 228 -10.21 -8.20 -9.48
N GLY A 229 -9.91 -9.08 -10.44
CA GLY A 229 -10.65 -9.16 -11.71
C GLY A 229 -12.06 -9.75 -11.61
N LYS A 230 -12.48 -10.18 -10.41
CA LYS A 230 -13.82 -10.77 -10.15
C LYS A 230 -14.84 -9.76 -9.62
N VAL A 231 -14.43 -8.51 -9.42
CA VAL A 231 -15.23 -7.44 -8.80
C VAL A 231 -15.00 -6.16 -9.58
N GLU A 232 -16.06 -5.39 -9.81
CA GLU A 232 -15.99 -4.18 -10.65
C GLU A 232 -15.06 -3.12 -10.06
N GLU A 233 -14.91 -3.07 -8.73
CA GLU A 233 -14.05 -2.10 -8.03
C GLU A 233 -12.60 -2.58 -7.82
N GLY A 234 -12.22 -3.73 -8.38
CA GLY A 234 -10.87 -4.26 -8.31
C GLY A 234 -9.92 -3.51 -9.24
N ALA A 235 -8.71 -3.21 -8.76
CA ALA A 235 -7.71 -2.57 -9.61
C ALA A 235 -7.15 -3.55 -10.65
N HIS A 236 -7.07 -3.08 -11.89
CA HIS A 236 -6.45 -3.79 -13.00
C HIS A 236 -5.04 -3.27 -13.27
N SER A 237 -4.14 -4.13 -13.75
CA SER A 237 -2.75 -3.78 -14.09
C SER A 237 -2.69 -2.69 -15.15
N SER A 238 -3.65 -2.71 -16.09
CA SER A 238 -3.78 -1.72 -17.16
C SER A 238 -4.15 -0.32 -16.65
N GLU A 239 -4.90 -0.21 -15.55
CA GLU A 239 -5.20 1.09 -14.90
C GLU A 239 -3.91 1.73 -14.38
N TYR A 240 -2.97 0.91 -13.92
CA TYR A 240 -1.62 1.32 -13.50
C TYR A 240 -0.65 1.41 -14.69
N GLY A 241 -1.17 1.38 -15.91
CA GLY A 241 -0.40 1.51 -17.15
C GLY A 241 0.56 0.34 -17.40
N LEU A 242 0.45 -0.80 -16.72
CA LEU A 242 1.33 -1.95 -16.94
C LEU A 242 0.93 -2.69 -18.22
N ASP A 243 1.91 -3.05 -19.05
CA ASP A 243 1.65 -3.88 -20.22
C ASP A 243 1.61 -5.35 -19.82
N LEU A 244 0.54 -6.05 -20.21
CA LEU A 244 0.47 -7.50 -20.11
C LEU A 244 0.97 -8.12 -21.43
N PRO A 245 1.68 -9.27 -21.39
CA PRO A 245 1.99 -10.10 -20.22
C PRO A 245 3.06 -9.49 -19.29
N ALA A 246 2.82 -9.48 -17.98
CA ALA A 246 3.74 -8.92 -16.99
C ALA A 246 4.17 -9.96 -15.94
N PRO A 247 5.47 -10.02 -15.57
CA PRO A 247 5.90 -10.80 -14.41
C PRO A 247 5.61 -10.01 -13.13
N LEU A 248 4.66 -10.47 -12.33
CA LEU A 248 4.17 -9.80 -11.13
C LEU A 248 4.20 -10.72 -9.90
N LEU A 249 4.17 -10.12 -8.71
CA LEU A 249 3.96 -10.84 -7.47
C LEU A 249 2.47 -10.87 -7.17
N VAL A 250 1.92 -12.06 -6.94
CA VAL A 250 0.54 -12.24 -6.48
C VAL A 250 0.57 -12.76 -5.06
N GLY A 251 -0.10 -12.06 -4.16
CA GLY A 251 -0.35 -12.58 -2.82
C GLY A 251 -1.48 -13.58 -2.85
N GLU A 252 -1.25 -14.77 -2.29
CA GLU A 252 -2.23 -15.82 -2.06
C GLU A 252 -2.49 -15.91 -0.55
N TYR A 253 -3.75 -15.93 -0.16
CA TYR A 253 -4.14 -15.80 1.25
C TYR A 253 -4.98 -16.98 1.71
N ALA A 254 -5.00 -17.23 3.02
CA ALA A 254 -5.74 -18.33 3.63
C ALA A 254 -7.24 -18.37 3.26
N SER A 255 -7.83 -17.21 2.91
CA SER A 255 -9.20 -17.11 2.39
C SER A 255 -9.40 -17.67 0.97
N GLY A 256 -8.34 -18.12 0.31
CA GLY A 256 -8.33 -18.47 -1.13
C GLY A 256 -8.31 -17.25 -2.05
N SER A 257 -8.20 -16.04 -1.49
CA SER A 257 -8.13 -14.81 -2.29
C SER A 257 -6.73 -14.66 -2.90
N ARG A 258 -6.66 -14.07 -4.10
CA ARG A 258 -5.42 -13.86 -4.86
C ARG A 258 -5.40 -12.45 -5.42
N TYR A 259 -4.47 -11.61 -4.96
CA TYR A 259 -4.39 -10.21 -5.39
C TYR A 259 -2.98 -9.88 -5.90
N SER A 260 -2.91 -9.20 -7.06
CA SER A 260 -1.66 -8.68 -7.58
C SER A 260 -1.12 -7.56 -6.69
N LEU A 261 0.20 -7.53 -6.55
CA LEU A 261 0.93 -6.40 -6.00
C LEU A 261 1.54 -5.64 -7.18
N LEU A 262 0.95 -4.49 -7.51
CA LEU A 262 1.24 -3.72 -8.71
C LEU A 262 2.38 -2.72 -8.45
N PRO A 263 3.45 -2.70 -9.27
CA PRO A 263 4.51 -1.70 -9.18
C PRO A 263 4.00 -0.29 -9.49
N TRP A 264 4.01 0.59 -8.48
CA TRP A 264 3.50 1.95 -8.58
C TRP A 264 4.25 2.89 -7.63
N SER A 265 4.46 4.16 -8.01
CA SER A 265 5.11 5.21 -7.19
C SER A 265 6.25 4.70 -6.30
N ASP A 266 7.26 4.12 -6.95
CA ASP A 266 8.46 3.56 -6.30
C ASP A 266 8.24 2.38 -5.32
N GLY A 267 7.03 1.87 -5.14
CA GLY A 267 6.70 0.70 -4.31
C GLY A 267 5.74 -0.29 -4.98
N LEU A 268 4.98 -1.02 -4.15
CA LEU A 268 3.89 -1.89 -4.58
C LEU A 268 2.54 -1.41 -4.02
N VAL A 269 1.46 -1.60 -4.78
CA VAL A 269 0.07 -1.41 -4.33
C VAL A 269 -0.69 -2.72 -4.48
N CYS A 270 -1.44 -3.11 -3.45
CA CYS A 270 -2.34 -4.25 -3.54
C CYS A 270 -3.57 -3.92 -4.38
N SER A 271 -3.90 -4.77 -5.35
CA SER A 271 -5.06 -4.61 -6.23
C SER A 271 -6.42 -4.84 -5.57
N CYS A 272 -6.46 -5.10 -4.26
CA CYS A 272 -7.71 -5.39 -3.56
C CYS A 272 -8.66 -4.18 -3.54
N PRO A 273 -9.99 -4.37 -3.72
CA PRO A 273 -10.96 -3.27 -3.78
C PRO A 273 -11.00 -2.38 -2.53
N PHE A 274 -10.64 -2.96 -1.38
CA PHE A 274 -10.57 -2.18 -0.15
C PHE A 274 -9.54 -1.05 -0.28
N LYS A 275 -8.35 -1.32 -0.85
CA LYS A 275 -7.29 -0.32 -1.03
C LYS A 275 -7.70 0.80 -1.99
N THR A 276 -8.38 0.45 -3.08
CA THR A 276 -8.69 1.37 -4.19
C THR A 276 -9.89 2.27 -3.92
N GLY A 277 -10.78 1.91 -2.99
CA GLY A 277 -12.05 2.60 -2.80
C GLY A 277 -12.00 4.01 -2.18
N ALA A 278 -10.86 4.47 -1.62
CA ALA A 278 -10.70 5.86 -1.16
C ALA A 278 -9.21 6.24 -0.97
N PRO A 279 -8.83 7.52 -1.20
CA PRO A 279 -7.42 7.94 -1.15
C PRO A 279 -6.79 7.90 0.25
N TRP A 280 -7.60 8.00 1.32
CA TRP A 280 -7.12 7.87 2.70
C TRP A 280 -7.00 6.40 3.16
N ARG A 281 -7.33 5.42 2.31
CA ARG A 281 -7.09 4.00 2.59
C ARG A 281 -5.64 3.67 2.22
N VAL A 282 -4.74 4.07 3.10
CA VAL A 282 -3.29 3.96 2.94
C VAL A 282 -2.77 2.53 3.04
N MET A 283 -3.56 1.63 3.62
CA MET A 283 -3.17 0.22 3.79
C MET A 283 -4.39 -0.69 3.73
N CYS A 284 -4.20 -1.91 3.22
CA CYS A 284 -5.15 -3.02 3.35
C CYS A 284 -4.55 -4.15 4.19
N LYS A 285 -5.35 -5.16 4.57
CA LYS A 285 -4.86 -6.29 5.36
C LYS A 285 -3.72 -7.08 4.70
N HIS A 286 -3.69 -7.11 3.37
CA HIS A 286 -2.64 -7.77 2.60
C HIS A 286 -1.31 -7.00 2.65
N GLU A 287 -1.38 -5.67 2.55
CA GLU A 287 -0.22 -4.80 2.72
C GLU A 287 0.27 -4.78 4.17
N LEU A 288 -0.62 -4.92 5.14
CA LEU A 288 -0.24 -5.15 6.53
C LEU A 288 0.53 -6.47 6.70
N LEU A 289 0.03 -7.58 6.15
CA LEU A 289 0.74 -8.86 6.17
C LEU A 289 2.13 -8.75 5.53
N ALA A 290 2.21 -8.12 4.36
CA ALA A 290 3.47 -7.83 3.67
C ALA A 290 4.43 -7.01 4.55
N SER A 291 3.92 -6.00 5.26
CA SER A 291 4.73 -5.17 6.17
C SER A 291 5.30 -6.01 7.33
N ILE A 292 4.49 -6.88 7.94
CA ILE A 292 4.94 -7.73 9.05
C ILE A 292 6.05 -8.69 8.60
N VAL A 293 5.82 -9.40 7.48
CA VAL A 293 6.80 -10.33 6.90
C VAL A 293 8.11 -9.63 6.55
N LEU A 294 8.04 -8.42 5.98
CA LEU A 294 9.23 -7.65 5.61
C LEU A 294 9.99 -7.09 6.82
N GLY A 295 9.28 -6.71 7.88
CA GLY A 295 9.89 -6.21 9.10
C GLY A 295 10.78 -7.26 9.76
N ALA A 296 10.28 -8.49 9.86
CA ALA A 296 11.01 -9.59 10.45
C ALA A 296 12.12 -10.16 9.55
N GLN A 297 11.99 -10.05 8.23
CA GLN A 297 13.07 -10.35 7.27
C GLN A 297 14.10 -9.22 7.10
N GLU A 298 13.90 -8.07 7.75
CA GLU A 298 14.73 -6.86 7.60
C GLU A 298 14.93 -6.46 6.13
N SER A 299 13.86 -6.54 5.32
CA SER A 299 13.90 -6.35 3.87
C SER A 299 12.84 -5.36 3.40
N ILE A 300 13.09 -4.70 2.26
CA ILE A 300 12.06 -3.92 1.53
C ILE A 300 11.54 -4.65 0.28
N PHE A 301 12.07 -5.85 0.02
CA PHE A 301 11.70 -6.70 -1.10
C PHE A 301 10.95 -7.92 -0.58
N LEU A 302 9.71 -8.10 -1.05
CA LEU A 302 8.93 -9.27 -0.69
C LEU A 302 9.62 -10.55 -1.15
N PRO A 303 9.58 -11.60 -0.30
CA PRO A 303 10.08 -12.90 -0.69
C PRO A 303 9.21 -13.46 -1.83
N VAL A 304 9.80 -14.33 -2.64
CA VAL A 304 9.04 -15.21 -3.53
C VAL A 304 8.93 -16.53 -2.80
N THR A 305 7.77 -16.83 -2.24
CA THR A 305 7.56 -18.07 -1.46
C THR A 305 7.32 -19.26 -2.37
N ASP A 306 6.78 -19.03 -3.57
CA ASP A 306 6.63 -20.02 -4.64
C ASP A 306 6.61 -19.33 -6.01
N GLY A 307 6.75 -20.09 -7.09
CA GLY A 307 6.57 -19.61 -8.46
C GLY A 307 7.84 -19.14 -9.14
N LEU A 308 7.68 -18.15 -10.01
CA LEU A 308 8.71 -17.66 -10.92
C LEU A 308 9.61 -16.62 -10.23
N ASP A 309 10.91 -16.62 -10.57
CA ASP A 309 11.85 -15.57 -10.14
C ASP A 309 11.58 -14.26 -10.90
N ILE A 310 10.66 -13.46 -10.38
CA ILE A 310 10.23 -12.20 -10.98
C ILE A 310 11.20 -11.03 -10.67
N PRO A 311 11.23 -9.99 -11.52
CA PRO A 311 12.13 -8.86 -11.34
C PRO A 311 12.00 -8.17 -9.99
N TYR A 312 13.10 -7.61 -9.47
CA TYR A 312 13.13 -6.94 -8.17
C TYR A 312 12.08 -5.82 -8.04
N ARG A 313 11.76 -5.09 -9.12
CA ARG A 313 10.73 -4.05 -9.10
C ARG A 313 9.31 -4.57 -8.91
N ALA A 314 9.04 -5.83 -9.24
CA ALA A 314 7.79 -6.50 -8.93
C ALA A 314 7.68 -6.93 -7.46
N ARG A 315 8.76 -6.78 -6.67
CA ARG A 315 8.84 -7.22 -5.27
C ARG A 315 9.13 -6.10 -4.28
N ARG A 316 9.55 -4.93 -4.75
CA ARG A 316 9.97 -3.82 -3.89
C ARG A 316 8.76 -3.09 -3.31
N PHE A 317 8.43 -3.40 -2.06
CA PHE A 317 7.18 -3.03 -1.42
C PHE A 317 7.10 -1.55 -1.02
N VAL A 318 8.21 -0.98 -0.56
CA VAL A 318 8.35 0.42 -0.15
C VAL A 318 9.49 1.12 -0.89
N SER A 319 9.40 2.44 -0.99
CA SER A 319 10.46 3.26 -1.57
C SER A 319 11.77 3.14 -0.75
N PRO A 320 12.93 2.86 -1.38
CA PRO A 320 14.22 2.88 -0.71
C PRO A 320 14.59 4.24 -0.11
N THR A 321 14.20 5.33 -0.77
CA THR A 321 14.47 6.70 -0.30
C THR A 321 13.72 6.98 1.00
N VAL A 322 12.45 6.59 1.09
CA VAL A 322 11.68 6.71 2.34
C VAL A 322 12.22 5.75 3.39
N ALA A 323 12.48 4.49 3.05
CA ALA A 323 12.97 3.47 3.98
C ALA A 323 14.31 3.84 4.64
N SER A 324 15.21 4.49 3.89
CA SER A 324 16.53 4.92 4.40
C SER A 324 16.49 6.13 5.33
N THR A 325 15.38 6.88 5.36
CA THR A 325 15.26 8.14 6.13
C THR A 325 14.19 8.08 7.22
N HIS A 326 13.25 7.15 7.13
CA HIS A 326 12.18 7.01 8.10
C HIS A 326 12.69 6.42 9.41
N THR A 327 12.24 7.01 10.52
CA THR A 327 12.45 6.47 11.86
C THR A 327 11.10 6.37 12.56
N PRO A 328 10.63 5.16 12.90
CA PRO A 328 9.39 4.98 13.64
C PRO A 328 9.47 5.67 15.00
N GLN A 329 8.42 6.40 15.34
CA GLN A 329 8.34 7.21 16.55
C GLN A 329 6.91 7.23 17.05
N LEU A 330 6.74 7.12 18.37
CA LEU A 330 5.45 7.23 19.05
C LEU A 330 4.85 8.64 18.82
N PRO A 331 3.52 8.82 19.05
CA PRO A 331 2.92 10.15 19.09
C PRO A 331 3.57 11.00 20.18
N ASP A 332 3.64 12.31 19.97
CA ASP A 332 4.08 13.22 21.04
C ASP A 332 2.99 13.28 22.13
N ASP A 333 3.39 13.33 23.40
CA ASP A 333 2.49 13.33 24.58
C ASP A 333 1.49 14.51 24.63
N GLU A 334 1.51 15.44 23.68
CA GLU A 334 0.66 16.65 23.66
C GLU A 334 -0.84 16.36 23.41
N TRP A 335 -1.26 15.10 23.29
CA TRP A 335 -2.66 14.69 23.06
C TRP A 335 -3.18 13.62 24.04
N SER A 336 -2.45 13.30 25.11
CA SER A 336 -2.91 12.36 26.15
C SER A 336 -3.81 12.98 27.20
#